data_AF-A0A2T4TU03-F1
#
_entry.id   AF-A0A2T4TU03-F1
#
_cell.length_a   1.000
_cell.length_b   1.000
_cell.length_c   1.000
_cell.angle_alpha   90.00
_cell.angle_beta   90.00
_cell.angle_gamma   90.00
#
_symmetry.space_group_name_H-M   'P 1'
#
loop_
_entity.id
_entity.type
_entity.pdbx_description
1 polymer ?
#
loop_
_entity_poly.entity_id
_entity_poly.type
_entity_poly.pdbx_seq_one_letter_code
_entity_poly.pdbx_strand_id
1 'polypeptide(L)'
;MTSFSTEILEIVNNENGFVFYKLLIDDICHFDIFVEKLKNLPRDLKSLDSIYAYMDMFSKTLLPRSKFRSIKNVERKDIFEFKKDNIRVYVILQQPSVYVVAGGFKKDQKRDIGKLVKQIRNFNT
;
A
#
# COMPACT_ATOMS: atom_id res chain seq x y z
N MET A 1 -1.57 13.95 -18.95
CA MET A 1 -2.35 14.11 -17.72
C MET A 1 -2.41 12.74 -17.08
N THR A 2 -2.03 12.58 -15.80
CA THR A 2 -2.03 11.27 -15.15
C THR A 2 -3.48 10.84 -14.90
N SER A 3 -3.84 9.62 -15.30
CA SER A 3 -5.14 9.04 -15.00
C SER A 3 -5.08 8.15 -13.76
N PHE A 4 -6.20 8.07 -13.06
CA PHE A 4 -6.34 7.23 -11.88
C PHE A 4 -7.63 6.42 -11.98
N SER A 5 -7.53 5.14 -11.70
CA SER A 5 -8.68 4.24 -11.54
C SER A 5 -8.41 3.27 -10.40
N THR A 6 -9.44 2.60 -9.91
CA THR A 6 -9.33 1.74 -8.73
C THR A 6 -10.07 0.43 -8.94
N GLU A 7 -9.47 -0.66 -8.46
CA GLU A 7 -10.09 -1.98 -8.39
C GLU A 7 -10.15 -2.43 -6.94
N ILE A 8 -11.16 -3.22 -6.55
CA ILE A 8 -11.22 -3.80 -5.20
C ILE A 8 -10.02 -4.75 -5.01
N LEU A 9 -9.36 -4.66 -3.86
CA LEU A 9 -8.35 -5.64 -3.46
C LEU A 9 -9.04 -6.83 -2.78
N GLU A 10 -9.55 -7.78 -3.58
CA GLU A 10 -10.41 -8.87 -3.11
C GLU A 10 -9.78 -9.81 -2.07
N ILE A 11 -8.45 -9.90 -2.03
CA ILE A 11 -7.74 -10.74 -1.05
C ILE A 11 -7.86 -10.21 0.39
N VAL A 12 -8.19 -8.92 0.57
CA VAL A 12 -8.35 -8.30 1.88
C VAL A 12 -9.82 -8.29 2.27
N ASN A 13 -10.14 -9.00 3.36
CA ASN A 13 -11.47 -9.09 3.94
C ASN A 13 -11.48 -8.34 5.27
N ASN A 14 -11.63 -7.02 5.19
CA ASN A 14 -11.67 -6.17 6.38
C ASN A 14 -13.10 -6.03 6.92
N GLU A 15 -13.40 -6.70 8.04
CA GLU A 15 -14.71 -6.63 8.70
C GLU A 15 -14.89 -5.38 9.58
N ASN A 16 -13.85 -4.55 9.70
CA ASN A 16 -13.83 -3.37 10.57
C ASN A 16 -14.33 -2.09 9.85
N GLY A 17 -14.92 -2.23 8.67
CA GLY A 17 -15.55 -1.15 7.91
C GLY A 17 -14.60 -0.35 7.02
N PHE A 18 -13.39 -0.85 6.74
CA PHE A 18 -12.49 -0.28 5.73
C PHE A 18 -12.58 -1.05 4.42
N VAL A 19 -12.47 -0.35 3.28
CA VAL A 19 -12.44 -0.98 1.96
C VAL A 19 -11.08 -0.73 1.32
N PHE A 20 -10.43 -1.81 0.89
CA PHE A 20 -9.12 -1.74 0.24
C PHE A 20 -9.27 -1.80 -1.28
N TYR A 21 -8.62 -0.85 -1.95
CA TYR A 21 -8.59 -0.77 -3.39
C TYR A 21 -7.14 -0.84 -3.88
N LYS A 22 -6.88 -1.50 -5.00
CA LYS A 22 -5.68 -1.29 -5.80
C LYS A 22 -5.84 0.02 -6.56
N LEU A 23 -4.84 0.89 -6.48
CA LEU A 23 -4.77 2.11 -7.31
C LEU A 23 -4.02 1.79 -8.61
N LEU A 24 -4.68 2.07 -9.73
CA LEU A 24 -4.09 2.05 -11.06
C LEU A 24 -3.72 3.47 -11.45
N ILE A 25 -2.49 3.65 -11.91
CA ILE A 25 -1.96 4.94 -12.38
C ILE A 25 -1.62 4.76 -13.85
N ASP A 26 -2.26 5.53 -14.73
CA ASP A 26 -2.11 5.37 -16.18
C ASP A 26 -2.38 3.91 -16.61
N ASP A 27 -3.48 3.33 -16.10
CA ASP A 27 -3.92 1.93 -16.28
C ASP A 27 -2.94 0.85 -15.80
N ILE A 28 -1.90 1.25 -15.05
CA ILE A 28 -0.90 0.32 -14.49
C ILE A 28 -1.15 0.11 -13.00
N CYS A 29 -1.40 -1.13 -12.60
CA CYS A 29 -1.36 -1.52 -11.19
C CYS A 29 0.08 -1.84 -10.76
N HIS A 30 0.76 -0.87 -10.15
CA HIS A 30 2.13 -1.07 -9.64
C HIS A 30 2.22 -2.08 -8.51
N PHE A 31 1.13 -2.27 -7.75
CA PHE A 31 1.07 -3.29 -6.72
C PHE A 31 1.09 -4.71 -7.31
N ASP A 32 0.28 -4.99 -8.33
CA ASP A 32 0.26 -6.31 -8.98
C ASP A 32 1.61 -6.67 -9.59
N ILE A 33 2.27 -5.71 -10.25
CA ILE A 33 3.66 -5.88 -10.75
C ILE A 33 4.62 -6.28 -9.63
N PHE A 34 4.44 -5.75 -8.41
CA PHE A 34 5.25 -6.13 -7.27
C PHE A 34 4.90 -7.53 -6.75
N VAL A 35 3.61 -7.86 -6.63
CA VAL A 35 3.14 -9.19 -6.21
C VAL A 35 3.68 -10.29 -7.14
N GLU A 36 3.64 -10.08 -8.46
CA GLU A 36 4.20 -11.02 -9.44
C GLU A 36 5.69 -11.30 -9.20
N LYS A 37 6.48 -10.27 -8.83
CA LYS A 37 7.91 -10.45 -8.51
C LYS A 37 8.12 -11.30 -7.26
N LEU A 38 7.20 -11.26 -6.30
CA LEU A 38 7.31 -12.02 -5.06
C LEU A 38 7.00 -13.51 -5.22
N LYS A 39 6.32 -13.92 -6.31
CA LYS A 39 5.98 -15.35 -6.54
C LYS A 39 7.20 -16.27 -6.50
N ASN A 40 8.37 -15.77 -6.89
CA ASN A 40 9.64 -16.51 -6.87
C ASN A 40 10.46 -16.30 -5.59
N LEU A 41 9.91 -15.63 -4.58
CA LEU A 41 10.58 -15.27 -3.32
C LEU A 41 9.72 -15.71 -2.13
N PRO A 42 9.71 -17.01 -1.77
CA PRO A 42 8.76 -17.57 -0.80
C PRO A 42 8.76 -16.87 0.57
N ARG A 43 9.93 -16.41 1.02
CA ARG A 43 10.07 -15.69 2.31
C ARG A 43 9.40 -14.32 2.28
N ASP A 44 9.56 -13.61 1.17
CA ASP A 44 8.99 -12.28 0.98
C ASP A 44 7.49 -12.38 0.70
N LEU A 45 7.05 -13.43 -0.01
CA LEU A 45 5.64 -13.74 -0.19
C LEU A 45 4.92 -13.97 1.14
N LYS A 46 5.49 -14.78 2.05
CA LYS A 46 4.96 -14.92 3.43
C LYS A 46 4.90 -13.61 4.21
N SER A 47 5.82 -12.69 3.93
CA SER A 47 5.82 -11.37 4.54
C SER A 47 4.66 -10.52 4.00
N LEU A 48 4.33 -10.66 2.72
CA LEU A 48 3.15 -10.05 2.10
C LEU A 48 1.85 -10.67 2.65
N ASP A 49 1.77 -11.99 2.84
CA ASP A 49 0.60 -12.64 3.46
C ASP A 49 0.34 -12.09 4.88
N SER A 50 1.41 -11.87 5.64
CA SER A 50 1.31 -11.23 6.96
C SER A 50 0.80 -9.79 6.88
N ILE A 51 1.11 -9.07 5.79
CA ILE A 51 0.61 -7.72 5.55
C ILE A 51 -0.88 -7.76 5.19
N TYR A 52 -1.35 -8.73 4.39
CA TYR A 52 -2.79 -8.91 4.15
C TYR A 52 -3.55 -9.16 5.45
N ALA A 53 -3.04 -10.03 6.33
CA ALA A 53 -3.62 -10.21 7.66
C ALA A 53 -3.64 -8.92 8.50
N TYR A 54 -2.64 -8.03 8.35
CA TYR A 54 -2.69 -6.71 8.99
C TYR A 54 -3.77 -5.81 8.38
N MET A 55 -4.01 -5.91 7.07
CA MET A 55 -5.07 -5.16 6.38
C MET A 55 -6.45 -5.65 6.79
N ASP A 56 -6.66 -6.96 6.95
CA ASP A 56 -7.92 -7.54 7.45
C ASP A 56 -8.24 -7.01 8.86
N MET A 57 -7.22 -6.93 9.73
CA MET A 57 -7.34 -6.42 11.10
C MET A 57 -7.35 -4.89 11.21
N PHE A 58 -7.17 -4.15 10.11
CA PHE A 58 -7.03 -2.70 10.16
C PHE A 58 -8.34 -2.05 10.62
N SER A 59 -8.28 -1.06 11.49
CA SER A 59 -9.47 -0.39 12.02
C SER A 59 -9.18 1.08 12.32
N LYS A 60 -10.15 1.79 12.90
CA LYS A 60 -9.96 3.19 13.35
C LYS A 60 -8.83 3.31 14.38
N THR A 61 -8.57 2.25 15.17
CA THR A 61 -7.40 2.18 16.03
C THR A 61 -6.21 1.70 15.21
N LEU A 62 -5.24 2.60 15.00
CA LEU A 62 -4.06 2.32 14.20
C LEU A 62 -3.24 1.17 14.77
N LEU A 63 -2.75 0.31 13.88
CA LEU A 63 -1.83 -0.76 14.23
C LEU A 63 -0.51 -0.19 14.79
N PRO A 64 0.25 -0.99 15.56
CA PRO A 64 1.56 -0.59 16.06
C PRO A 64 2.49 -0.09 14.95
N ARG A 65 3.37 0.86 15.31
CA ARG A 65 4.37 1.46 14.39
C ARG A 65 5.29 0.44 13.70
N SER A 66 5.41 -0.77 14.25
CA SER A 66 6.15 -1.89 13.66
C SER A 66 5.42 -2.53 12.48
N LYS A 67 4.11 -2.35 12.36
CA LYS A 67 3.24 -2.92 11.30
C LYS A 67 2.69 -1.84 10.35
N PHE A 68 2.33 -0.67 10.87
CA PHE A 68 1.73 0.42 10.10
C PHE A 68 2.29 1.77 10.55
N ARG A 69 2.66 2.65 9.62
CA ARG A 69 3.10 4.02 9.98
C ARG A 69 2.91 5.00 8.84
N SER A 70 2.79 6.28 9.18
CA SER A 70 2.81 7.36 8.19
C SER A 70 4.19 7.51 7.55
N ILE A 71 4.19 7.90 6.27
CA ILE A 71 5.39 8.32 5.57
C ILE A 71 5.67 9.77 5.97
N LYS A 72 6.87 10.04 6.49
CA LYS A 72 7.30 11.38 6.92
C LYS A 72 7.97 12.13 5.78
N ASN A 73 8.08 13.45 5.94
CA ASN A 73 8.78 14.35 5.01
C ASN A 73 8.20 14.33 3.59
N VAL A 74 6.88 14.15 3.51
CA VAL A 74 6.10 14.25 2.28
C VAL A 74 4.96 15.24 2.52
N GLU A 75 4.56 15.96 1.48
CA GLU A 75 3.53 17.01 1.55
C GLU A 75 2.17 16.43 1.98
N ARG A 76 1.85 15.25 1.45
CA ARG A 76 0.63 14.50 1.74
C ARG A 76 0.70 13.80 3.10
N LYS A 77 -0.29 14.04 3.97
CA LYS A 77 -0.38 13.46 5.32
C LYS A 77 -1.13 12.13 5.36
N ASP A 78 -1.78 11.77 4.27
CA ASP A 78 -2.59 10.56 4.12
C ASP A 78 -1.80 9.38 3.55
N ILE A 79 -0.47 9.50 3.40
CA ILE A 79 0.37 8.41 2.90
C ILE A 79 0.93 7.59 4.07
N PHE A 80 0.69 6.29 4.02
CA PHE A 80 1.14 5.32 5.02
C PHE A 80 1.84 4.13 4.36
N GLU A 81 2.48 3.30 5.19
CA GLU A 81 2.96 1.99 4.79
C GLU A 81 2.50 0.91 5.77
N PHE A 82 2.05 -0.22 5.22
CA PHE A 82 2.07 -1.49 5.92
C PHE A 82 3.44 -2.15 5.72
N LYS A 83 3.93 -2.84 6.74
CA LYS A 83 5.27 -3.43 6.68
C LYS A 83 5.43 -4.72 7.47
N LYS A 84 6.22 -5.62 6.91
CA LYS A 84 6.73 -6.84 7.53
C LYS A 84 8.12 -7.11 6.96
N ASP A 85 9.09 -7.34 7.83
CA ASP A 85 10.47 -7.67 7.45
C ASP A 85 11.03 -6.72 6.38
N ASN A 86 11.28 -7.24 5.18
CA ASN A 86 11.80 -6.48 4.04
C ASN A 86 10.72 -5.90 3.11
N ILE A 87 9.44 -6.20 3.34
CA ILE A 87 8.34 -5.80 2.46
C ILE A 87 7.63 -4.56 3.00
N ARG A 88 7.37 -3.61 2.10
CA ARG A 88 6.58 -2.39 2.33
C ARG A 88 5.46 -2.35 1.33
N VAL A 89 4.24 -2.07 1.78
CA VAL A 89 3.09 -1.78 0.93
C VAL A 89 2.64 -0.36 1.24
N TYR A 90 2.77 0.51 0.25
CA TYR A 90 2.47 1.93 0.36
C TYR A 90 1.01 2.17 0.03
N VAL A 91 0.34 2.95 0.88
CA VAL A 91 -1.10 3.19 0.78
C VAL A 91 -1.44 4.66 0.98
N ILE A 92 -2.57 5.08 0.44
CA ILE A 92 -3.23 6.35 0.74
C ILE A 92 -4.46 6.02 1.60
N LEU A 93 -4.55 6.65 2.77
CA LEU A 93 -5.63 6.44 3.73
C LEU A 93 -6.64 7.59 3.67
N GLN A 94 -7.78 7.35 3.04
CA GLN A 94 -8.90 8.29 2.92
C GLN A 94 -10.14 7.61 3.47
N GLN A 95 -10.27 7.62 4.80
CA GLN A 95 -11.24 6.79 5.53
C GLN A 95 -12.68 6.95 5.00
N PRO A 96 -13.43 5.85 4.78
CA PRO A 96 -13.10 4.45 5.10
C PRO A 96 -12.25 3.72 4.04
N SER A 97 -11.87 4.39 2.95
CA SER A 97 -11.12 3.80 1.84
C SER A 97 -9.62 3.76 2.11
N VAL A 98 -8.98 2.68 1.67
CA VAL A 98 -7.52 2.53 1.65
C VAL A 98 -7.08 2.18 0.24
N TYR A 99 -6.28 3.04 -0.39
CA TYR A 99 -5.80 2.85 -1.75
C TYR A 99 -4.37 2.32 -1.73
N VAL A 100 -4.18 1.07 -2.11
CA VAL A 100 -2.88 0.40 -2.26
C VAL A 100 -2.22 0.86 -3.55
N VAL A 101 -1.10 1.59 -3.40
CA VAL A 101 -0.43 2.25 -4.54
C VAL A 101 0.63 1.35 -5.15
N ALA A 102 1.52 0.82 -4.32
CA ALA A 102 2.63 0.00 -4.75
C ALA A 102 3.18 -0.82 -3.58
N GLY A 103 3.91 -1.88 -3.91
CA GLY A 103 4.78 -2.56 -2.97
C GLY A 103 6.26 -2.37 -3.32
N GLY A 104 7.13 -2.58 -2.34
CA GLY A 104 8.57 -2.44 -2.53
C GLY A 104 9.38 -3.08 -1.41
N PHE A 105 10.69 -3.13 -1.62
CA PHE A 105 11.63 -3.63 -0.62
C PHE A 105 12.15 -2.50 0.27
N LYS A 106 12.39 -2.79 1.55
CA LYS A 106 12.93 -1.83 2.54
C LYS A 106 14.20 -1.14 2.06
N LYS A 107 15.09 -1.88 1.36
CA LYS A 107 16.35 -1.33 0.83
C LYS A 107 16.14 -0.22 -0.22
N ASP A 108 15.01 -0.27 -0.93
CA ASP A 108 14.65 0.63 -2.02
C ASP A 108 13.70 1.76 -1.56
N GLN A 109 13.30 1.76 -0.29
CA GLN A 109 12.23 2.59 0.25
C GLN A 109 12.37 4.09 -0.06
N LYS A 110 13.58 4.67 0.09
CA LYS A 110 13.79 6.10 -0.18
C LYS A 110 13.49 6.44 -1.64
N ARG A 111 13.92 5.58 -2.57
CA ARG A 111 13.70 5.75 -4.01
C ARG A 111 12.22 5.58 -4.33
N ASP A 112 11.58 4.56 -3.77
CA ASP A 112 10.17 4.25 -4.03
C ASP A 112 9.26 5.40 -3.57
N ILE A 113 9.47 5.92 -2.35
CA ILE A 113 8.72 7.07 -1.83
C ILE A 113 8.87 8.30 -2.74
N GLY A 114 10.10 8.60 -3.18
CA GLY A 114 10.36 9.76 -4.03
C GLY A 114 9.66 9.69 -5.40
N LYS A 115 9.50 8.48 -5.95
CA LYS A 115 8.73 8.27 -7.18
C LYS A 115 7.23 8.34 -6.92
N LEU A 116 6.77 7.61 -5.90
CA LEU A 116 5.36 7.48 -5.56
C LEU A 116 4.72 8.84 -5.29
N VAL A 117 5.33 9.68 -4.44
CA VAL A 117 4.79 11.01 -4.09
C VAL A 117 4.58 11.90 -5.32
N LYS A 118 5.42 11.78 -6.35
CA LYS A 118 5.25 12.51 -7.61
C LYS A 118 4.06 11.97 -8.42
N GLN A 119 3.94 10.65 -8.51
CA GLN A 119 2.89 9.98 -9.29
C GLN A 119 1.50 10.24 -8.70
N ILE A 120 1.36 10.21 -7.36
CA ILE A 120 0.05 10.36 -6.71
C ILE A 120 -0.25 11.81 -6.31
N ARG A 121 0.54 12.80 -6.71
CA ARG A 121 0.41 14.18 -6.21
C ARG A 121 -1.02 14.74 -6.32
N ASN A 122 -1.70 14.41 -7.42
CA ASN A 122 -3.03 14.93 -7.75
C ASN A 122 -4.15 13.91 -7.51
N PHE A 123 -3.86 12.75 -6.91
CA PHE A 123 -4.87 11.73 -6.63
C PHE A 123 -5.68 12.10 -5.39
N ASN A 124 -6.97 12.38 -5.55
CA ASN A 124 -7.95 12.51 -4.47
C ASN A 124 -9.27 11.91 -4.94
N THR A 125 -10.03 11.30 -4.03
CA THR A 125 -11.36 10.74 -4.27
C THR A 125 -12.40 11.41 -3.38
#